data_AF-A0A1A5CYU4-F1
#
_entry.id   AF-A0A1A5CYU4-F1
#
_cell.length_a   1.000
_cell.length_b   1.000
_cell.length_c   1.000
_cell.angle_alpha   90.00
_cell.angle_beta   90.00
_cell.angle_gamma   90.00
#
_symmetry.space_group_name_H-M   'P 1'
#
loop_
_entity.id
_entity.type
_entity.pdbx_description
1 polymer ?
#
loop_
_entity_poly.entity_id
_entity_poly.type
_entity_poly.pdbx_seq_one_letter_code
_entity_poly.pdbx_strand_id
1 'polypeptide(L)'
;MAEREMTLKWLRSEGDEWRWAARYLSQRLDEKYLLTLDDHALRRIISYEKVVTVIRQVQQDKPELVMKLQSAIRQRRYRSDSNGRKPVTFTLTKESIESLNRLSKKYKKNDTAIITELLGIEERELKAEIDYEKKLKDSISRERKIATQTASSLRKQRDEALKHAEKYLKLLARWELSRKDETPPAVDEKEIEQHVAPMMKSIKEAIEYIALRDTIFTDRE
;
A
#
# COMPACT_ATOMS: atom_id res chain seq x y z
N MET A 1 32.53 45.16 -22.11
CA MET A 1 32.47 44.31 -23.32
C MET A 1 33.44 43.10 -23.29
N ALA A 2 34.21 42.85 -22.22
CA ALA A 2 35.24 41.81 -22.19
C ALA A 2 34.80 40.43 -21.60
N GLU A 3 33.69 40.36 -20.85
CA GLU A 3 33.29 39.12 -20.15
C GLU A 3 32.78 38.01 -21.06
N ARG A 4 32.34 38.33 -22.29
CA ARG A 4 31.79 37.33 -23.22
C ARG A 4 32.85 36.53 -23.98
N GLU A 5 34.11 36.95 -23.95
CA GLU A 5 35.19 36.28 -24.68
C GLU A 5 35.92 35.21 -23.84
N MET A 6 35.71 35.14 -22.52
CA MET A 6 36.41 34.21 -21.63
C MET A 6 35.62 32.96 -21.24
N THR A 7 34.35 32.82 -21.66
CA THR A 7 33.50 31.69 -21.26
C THR A 7 33.33 30.68 -22.41
N LEU A 8 33.42 29.39 -22.09
CA LEU A 8 33.03 28.34 -23.03
C LEU A 8 31.54 28.10 -22.91
N LYS A 9 30.76 28.37 -23.98
CA LYS A 9 29.28 28.23 -23.98
C LYS A 9 28.77 26.88 -23.49
N TRP A 10 29.57 25.82 -23.59
CA TRP A 10 29.20 24.47 -23.22
C TRP A 10 29.68 24.03 -21.83
N LEU A 11 30.58 24.78 -21.17
CA LEU A 11 31.14 24.45 -19.86
C LEU A 11 30.63 25.43 -18.80
N ARG A 12 29.97 24.93 -17.75
CA ARG A 12 29.41 25.77 -16.68
C ARG A 12 30.51 26.23 -15.72
N SER A 13 30.47 27.52 -15.38
CA SER A 13 31.29 28.13 -14.33
C SER A 13 30.81 27.77 -12.93
N GLU A 14 29.49 27.57 -12.78
CA GLU A 14 28.85 27.19 -11.54
C GLU A 14 28.97 25.69 -11.25
N GLY A 15 29.35 25.35 -10.01
CA GLY A 15 29.54 23.98 -9.53
C GLY A 15 30.90 23.36 -9.87
N ASP A 16 31.05 22.05 -9.61
CA ASP A 16 32.32 21.30 -9.79
C ASP A 16 32.49 20.73 -11.22
N GLU A 17 31.78 21.27 -12.22
CA GLU A 17 31.86 20.78 -13.60
C GLU A 17 33.20 21.09 -14.27
N TRP A 18 33.69 22.32 -14.13
CA TRP A 18 34.98 22.74 -14.66
C TRP A 18 36.16 22.05 -13.95
N ARG A 19 36.05 21.79 -12.64
CA ARG A 19 37.03 21.00 -11.88
C ARG A 19 37.14 19.58 -12.41
N TRP A 20 35.99 18.98 -12.74
CA TRP A 20 35.94 17.67 -13.34
C TRP A 20 36.51 17.65 -14.77
N ALA A 21 36.24 18.69 -15.57
CA ALA A 21 36.83 18.82 -16.90
C ALA A 21 38.37 18.90 -16.85
N ALA A 22 38.91 19.69 -15.91
CA ALA A 22 40.35 19.75 -15.65
C ALA A 22 40.93 18.37 -15.28
N ARG A 23 40.28 17.65 -14.36
CA ARG A 23 40.68 16.27 -14.02
C ARG A 23 40.63 15.33 -15.23
N TYR A 24 39.56 15.39 -16.02
CA TYR A 24 39.40 14.55 -17.22
C TYR A 24 40.54 14.76 -18.22
N LEU A 25 40.95 16.01 -18.44
CA LEU A 25 42.09 16.34 -19.30
C LEU A 25 43.41 15.88 -18.69
N SER A 26 43.64 16.11 -17.39
CA SER A 26 44.88 15.68 -16.71
C SER A 26 45.12 14.16 -16.79
N GLN A 27 44.06 13.36 -16.87
CA GLN A 27 44.15 11.90 -16.96
C GLN A 27 44.38 11.39 -18.39
N ARG A 28 44.20 12.23 -19.42
CA ARG A 28 44.24 11.82 -20.83
C ARG A 28 45.29 12.55 -21.66
N LEU A 29 45.95 13.54 -21.06
CA LEU A 29 47.07 14.25 -21.67
C LEU A 29 48.37 13.68 -21.12
N ASP A 30 49.32 13.45 -22.02
CA ASP A 30 50.64 12.94 -21.65
C ASP A 30 51.39 13.95 -20.78
N GLU A 31 52.21 13.46 -19.87
CA GLU A 31 52.95 14.31 -18.92
C GLU A 31 53.83 15.35 -19.61
N LYS A 32 54.42 15.01 -20.76
CA LYS A 32 55.19 15.94 -21.59
C LYS A 32 54.35 17.08 -22.16
N TYR A 33 53.10 16.79 -22.54
CA TYR A 33 52.18 17.80 -23.06
C TYR A 33 51.56 18.64 -21.93
N LEU A 34 51.41 18.06 -20.74
CA LEU A 34 51.02 18.81 -19.54
C LEU A 34 52.08 19.84 -19.12
N LEU A 35 53.36 19.57 -19.35
CA LEU A 35 54.47 20.50 -19.08
C LEU A 35 54.55 21.66 -20.10
N THR A 36 54.03 21.46 -21.31
CA THR A 36 53.93 22.54 -22.31
C THR A 36 52.72 23.44 -22.09
N LEU A 37 51.72 22.95 -21.37
CA LEU A 37 50.61 23.74 -20.88
C LEU A 37 51.09 24.52 -19.65
N ASP A 38 50.57 25.73 -19.47
CA ASP A 38 50.93 26.61 -18.36
C ASP A 38 50.79 25.84 -17.01
N ASP A 39 51.94 25.53 -16.40
CA ASP A 39 52.29 24.36 -15.54
C ASP A 39 51.46 24.24 -14.22
N HIS A 40 50.46 25.09 -14.04
CA HIS A 40 49.69 25.21 -12.81
C HIS A 40 48.17 25.13 -13.00
N ALA A 41 47.63 25.21 -14.22
CA ALA A 41 46.18 25.30 -14.41
C ALA A 41 45.44 23.97 -14.17
N LEU A 42 46.03 22.83 -14.54
CA LEU A 42 45.41 21.50 -14.39
C LEU A 42 45.84 20.77 -13.12
N ARG A 43 47.10 20.95 -12.68
CA ARG A 43 47.67 20.28 -11.48
C ARG A 43 47.27 20.97 -10.17
N ARG A 44 47.11 22.30 -10.18
CA ARG A 44 46.51 23.08 -9.09
C ARG A 44 45.19 23.65 -9.62
N ILE A 45 44.07 23.02 -9.31
CA ILE A 45 42.74 23.44 -9.77
C ILE A 45 42.39 24.81 -9.16
N ILE A 46 42.78 25.91 -9.82
CA ILE A 46 42.77 27.26 -9.22
C ILE A 46 41.58 28.10 -9.67
N SER A 47 41.14 28.04 -10.94
CA SER A 47 40.04 28.88 -11.44
C SER A 47 39.42 28.33 -12.74
N TYR A 48 38.13 28.62 -12.96
CA TYR A 48 37.39 28.32 -14.19
C TYR A 48 38.08 28.91 -15.44
N GLU A 49 38.56 30.14 -15.36
CA GLU A 49 39.17 30.86 -16.48
C GLU A 49 40.44 30.16 -16.98
N LYS A 50 41.26 29.65 -16.05
CA LYS A 50 42.47 28.88 -16.37
C LYS A 50 42.15 27.53 -17.03
N VAL A 51 41.02 26.93 -16.67
CA VAL A 51 40.57 25.69 -17.33
C VAL A 51 40.08 25.97 -18.75
N VAL A 52 39.40 27.11 -18.96
CA VAL A 52 38.98 27.53 -20.30
C VAL A 52 40.16 27.80 -21.22
N THR A 53 41.21 28.49 -20.75
CA THR A 53 42.40 28.76 -21.57
C THR A 53 43.12 27.47 -21.96
N VAL A 54 43.30 26.53 -21.03
CA VAL A 54 43.87 25.22 -21.32
C VAL A 54 43.01 24.45 -22.32
N ILE A 55 41.69 24.42 -22.15
CA ILE A 55 40.79 23.75 -23.10
C ILE A 55 40.94 24.35 -24.50
N ARG A 56 41.12 25.66 -24.64
CA ARG A 56 41.33 26.31 -25.94
C ARG A 56 42.67 25.92 -26.58
N GLN A 57 43.74 25.86 -25.80
CA GLN A 57 45.05 25.37 -26.27
C GLN A 57 44.95 23.90 -26.73
N VAL A 58 44.33 23.04 -25.91
CA VAL A 58 44.12 21.63 -26.28
C VAL A 58 43.17 21.49 -27.48
N GLN A 59 42.22 22.41 -27.67
CA GLN A 59 41.34 22.40 -28.83
C GLN A 59 42.10 22.69 -30.13
N GLN A 60 43.16 23.50 -30.09
CA GLN A 60 44.01 23.77 -31.25
C GLN A 60 44.88 22.55 -31.59
N ASP A 61 45.46 21.90 -30.59
CA ASP A 61 46.42 20.80 -30.83
C ASP A 61 45.74 19.42 -30.96
N LYS A 62 44.68 19.17 -30.19
CA LYS A 62 43.99 17.88 -30.06
C LYS A 62 42.47 18.05 -30.00
N PRO A 63 41.82 18.51 -31.09
CA PRO A 63 40.38 18.81 -31.12
C PRO A 63 39.50 17.60 -30.77
N GLU A 64 39.89 16.38 -31.16
CA GLU A 64 39.13 15.16 -30.84
C GLU A 64 38.98 14.91 -29.33
N LEU A 65 40.01 15.25 -28.55
CA LEU A 65 39.97 15.07 -27.11
C LEU A 65 38.96 16.03 -26.47
N VAL A 66 38.85 17.24 -27.00
CA VAL A 66 37.85 18.22 -26.56
C VAL A 66 36.44 17.79 -26.96
N MET A 67 36.24 17.19 -28.14
CA MET A 67 34.94 16.61 -28.52
C MET A 67 34.52 15.44 -27.61
N LYS A 68 35.47 14.59 -27.22
CA LYS A 68 35.25 13.51 -26.23
C LYS A 68 34.91 14.07 -24.85
N LEU A 69 35.61 15.12 -24.42
CA LEU A 69 35.32 15.83 -23.17
C LEU A 69 33.91 16.44 -23.16
N GLN A 70 33.51 17.16 -24.23
CA GLN A 70 32.16 17.71 -24.38
C GLN A 70 31.09 16.61 -24.27
N SER A 71 31.29 15.49 -24.96
CA SER A 71 30.38 14.34 -24.92
C SER A 71 30.28 13.74 -23.52
N ALA A 72 31.42 13.63 -22.81
CA ALA A 72 31.46 13.11 -21.46
C ALA A 72 30.76 14.04 -20.45
N ILE A 73 30.92 15.36 -20.59
CA ILE A 73 30.18 16.34 -19.78
C ILE A 73 28.68 16.24 -20.05
N ARG A 74 28.26 16.15 -21.31
CA ARG A 74 26.85 15.96 -21.68
C ARG A 74 26.26 14.70 -21.01
N GLN A 75 26.98 13.58 -21.07
CA GLN A 75 26.56 12.33 -20.41
C GLN A 75 26.50 12.48 -18.89
N ARG A 76 27.48 13.14 -18.27
CA ARG A 76 27.50 13.38 -16.82
C ARG A 76 26.30 14.22 -16.38
N ARG A 77 25.98 15.30 -17.11
CA ARG A 77 24.79 16.12 -16.86
C ARG A 77 23.50 15.33 -17.03
N TYR A 78 23.43 14.44 -18.00
CA TYR A 78 22.25 13.59 -18.21
C TYR A 78 22.05 12.60 -17.05
N ARG A 79 23.14 12.12 -16.45
CA ARG A 79 23.15 11.16 -15.35
C ARG A 79 23.12 11.78 -13.96
N SER A 80 23.19 13.10 -13.82
CA SER A 80 23.16 13.75 -12.51
C SER A 80 21.75 13.72 -11.92
N ASP A 81 21.65 13.38 -10.63
CA ASP A 81 20.39 13.21 -9.89
C ASP A 81 19.52 14.48 -9.88
N SER A 82 20.10 15.65 -10.16
CA SER A 82 19.41 16.95 -10.26
C SER A 82 18.30 17.00 -11.31
N ASN A 83 18.25 16.06 -12.26
CA ASN A 83 17.22 16.01 -13.30
C ASN A 83 15.99 15.14 -12.92
N GLY A 84 15.89 14.68 -11.66
CA GLY A 84 14.77 13.86 -11.17
C GLY A 84 14.70 12.47 -11.79
N ARG A 85 15.75 12.05 -12.52
CA ARG A 85 15.85 10.73 -13.16
C ARG A 85 17.08 10.01 -12.63
N LYS A 86 16.86 8.86 -12.00
CA LYS A 86 17.94 7.97 -11.57
C LYS A 86 18.03 6.80 -12.56
N PRO A 87 19.06 6.73 -13.41
CA PRO A 87 19.21 5.59 -14.32
C PRO A 87 19.47 4.32 -13.51
N VAL A 88 18.70 3.27 -13.80
CA VAL A 88 18.89 1.92 -13.24
C VAL A 88 19.20 0.99 -14.40
N THR A 89 20.21 0.14 -14.24
CA THR A 89 20.57 -0.88 -15.22
C THR A 89 20.19 -2.23 -14.65
N PHE A 90 19.41 -2.98 -15.42
CA PHE A 90 19.02 -4.35 -15.11
C PHE A 90 19.36 -5.24 -16.31
N THR A 91 19.58 -6.53 -16.04
CA THR A 91 19.80 -7.54 -17.07
C THR A 91 18.51 -8.33 -17.22
N LEU A 92 17.94 -8.34 -18.42
CA LEU A 92 16.77 -9.17 -18.76
C LEU A 92 17.21 -10.36 -19.59
N THR A 93 16.38 -11.41 -19.60
CA THR A 93 16.52 -12.51 -20.56
C THR A 93 16.22 -11.99 -21.97
N LYS A 94 16.71 -12.71 -22.98
CA LYS A 94 16.45 -12.37 -24.39
C LYS A 94 14.94 -12.35 -24.68
N GLU A 95 14.20 -13.32 -24.16
CA GLU A 95 12.75 -13.43 -24.32
C GLU A 95 12.00 -12.22 -23.74
N SER A 96 12.41 -11.73 -22.57
CA SER A 96 11.83 -10.53 -21.97
C SER A 96 12.10 -9.29 -22.81
N ILE A 97 13.31 -9.14 -23.35
CA ILE A 97 13.67 -8.02 -24.25
C ILE A 97 12.85 -8.07 -25.53
N GLU A 98 12.70 -9.24 -26.15
CA GLU A 98 11.87 -9.41 -27.34
C GLU A 98 10.41 -9.07 -27.08
N SER A 99 9.87 -9.52 -25.94
CA SER A 99 8.51 -9.23 -25.52
C SER A 99 8.29 -7.74 -25.29
N LEU A 100 9.22 -7.08 -24.59
CA LEU A 100 9.20 -5.64 -24.36
C LEU A 100 9.21 -4.87 -25.68
N ASN A 101 10.08 -5.26 -26.63
CA ASN A 101 10.15 -4.66 -27.95
C ASN A 101 8.86 -4.84 -28.75
N ARG A 102 8.23 -6.02 -28.69
CA ARG A 102 6.93 -6.27 -29.34
C ARG A 102 5.85 -5.36 -28.75
N LEU A 103 5.81 -5.21 -27.43
CA LEU A 103 4.89 -4.31 -26.73
C LEU A 103 5.16 -2.85 -27.11
N SER A 104 6.42 -2.42 -27.13
CA SER A 104 6.84 -1.07 -27.55
C SER A 104 6.34 -0.74 -28.94
N LYS A 105 6.53 -1.65 -29.90
CA LYS A 105 6.04 -1.49 -31.27
C LYS A 105 4.51 -1.46 -31.35
N LYS A 106 3.84 -2.37 -30.64
CA LYS A 106 2.38 -2.48 -30.66
C LYS A 106 1.71 -1.22 -30.12
N TYR A 107 2.21 -0.69 -29.00
CA TYR A 107 1.62 0.45 -28.32
C TYR A 107 2.26 1.79 -28.68
N LYS A 108 3.29 1.80 -29.55
CA LYS A 108 4.07 3.00 -29.95
C LYS A 108 4.57 3.80 -28.74
N LYS A 109 4.98 3.10 -27.68
CA LYS A 109 5.48 3.66 -26.42
C LYS A 109 6.94 3.27 -26.23
N ASN A 110 7.68 4.08 -25.48
CA ASN A 110 9.03 3.70 -25.07
C ASN A 110 8.97 2.58 -24.01
N ASP A 111 10.05 1.80 -23.94
CA ASP A 111 10.18 0.69 -22.99
C ASP A 111 9.93 1.11 -21.55
N THR A 112 10.43 2.29 -21.17
CA THR A 112 10.22 2.85 -19.82
C THR A 112 8.73 3.08 -19.53
N ALA A 113 7.96 3.64 -20.47
CA ALA A 113 6.53 3.91 -20.27
C ALA A 113 5.74 2.61 -20.14
N ILE A 114 6.12 1.57 -20.90
CA ILE A 114 5.49 0.24 -20.77
C ILE A 114 5.75 -0.34 -19.39
N ILE A 115 7.00 -0.30 -18.93
CA ILE A 115 7.35 -0.79 -17.59
C ILE A 115 6.58 0.00 -16.52
N THR A 116 6.53 1.33 -16.62
CA THR A 116 5.77 2.17 -15.69
C THR A 116 4.28 1.84 -15.68
N GLU A 117 3.69 1.56 -16.84
CA GLU A 117 2.28 1.21 -16.95
C GLU A 117 1.99 -0.17 -16.35
N LEU A 118 2.85 -1.16 -16.59
CA LEU A 118 2.75 -2.49 -15.98
C LEU A 118 2.86 -2.42 -14.45
N LEU A 119 3.83 -1.65 -13.93
CA LEU A 119 3.97 -1.42 -12.49
C LEU A 119 2.73 -0.71 -11.91
N GLY A 120 2.19 0.27 -12.64
CA GLY A 120 0.98 0.98 -12.21
C GLY A 120 -0.30 0.13 -12.29
N ILE A 121 -0.34 -0.92 -13.10
CA ILE A 121 -1.43 -1.91 -13.09
C ILE A 121 -1.32 -2.77 -11.84
N GLU A 122 -0.15 -3.35 -11.59
CA GLU A 122 0.10 -4.19 -10.42
C GLU A 122 -0.20 -3.46 -9.10
N GLU A 123 0.26 -2.20 -8.97
CA GLU A 123 -0.03 -1.39 -7.79
C GLU A 123 -1.54 -1.11 -7.60
N ARG A 124 -2.29 -0.96 -8.70
CA ARG A 124 -3.74 -0.72 -8.64
C ARG A 124 -4.49 -1.99 -8.25
N GLU A 125 -4.09 -3.13 -8.81
CA GLU A 125 -4.68 -4.43 -8.48
C GLU A 125 -4.42 -4.79 -7.01
N LEU A 126 -3.19 -4.61 -6.53
CA LEU A 126 -2.86 -4.82 -5.13
C LEU A 126 -3.67 -3.92 -4.18
N LYS A 127 -3.83 -2.63 -4.53
CA LYS A 127 -4.66 -1.71 -3.74
C LYS A 127 -6.13 -2.11 -3.75
N ALA A 128 -6.66 -2.53 -4.90
CA ALA A 128 -8.03 -2.99 -5.02
C ALA A 128 -8.29 -4.23 -4.16
N GLU A 129 -7.35 -5.18 -4.12
CA GLU A 129 -7.44 -6.38 -3.28
C GLU A 129 -7.46 -6.02 -1.79
N ILE A 130 -6.53 -5.15 -1.36
CA ILE A 130 -6.47 -4.68 0.03
C ILE A 130 -7.78 -3.96 0.43
N ASP A 131 -8.33 -3.13 -0.45
CA ASP A 131 -9.57 -2.41 -0.17
C ASP A 131 -10.79 -3.34 -0.18
N TYR A 132 -10.79 -4.38 -1.02
CA TYR A 132 -11.81 -5.41 -1.02
C TYR A 132 -11.80 -6.21 0.28
N GLU A 133 -10.63 -6.67 0.73
CA GLU A 133 -10.48 -7.36 2.02
C GLU A 133 -10.98 -6.52 3.19
N LYS A 134 -10.67 -5.21 3.21
CA LYS A 134 -11.16 -4.29 4.24
C LYS A 134 -12.68 -4.21 4.23
N LYS A 135 -13.28 -4.01 3.06
CA LYS A 135 -14.75 -3.96 2.92
C LYS A 135 -15.40 -5.26 3.36
N LEU A 136 -14.81 -6.41 3.03
CA LEU A 136 -15.32 -7.72 3.44
C LEU A 136 -15.26 -7.87 4.97
N LYS A 137 -14.11 -7.55 5.59
CA LYS A 137 -13.97 -7.56 7.05
C LYS A 137 -14.97 -6.64 7.74
N ASP A 138 -15.17 -5.45 7.19
CA ASP A 138 -16.15 -4.49 7.72
C ASP A 138 -17.58 -5.03 7.60
N SER A 139 -17.95 -5.64 6.45
CA SER A 139 -19.28 -6.23 6.25
C SER A 139 -19.54 -7.37 7.25
N ILE A 140 -18.59 -8.30 7.37
CA ILE A 140 -18.68 -9.41 8.34
C ILE A 140 -18.80 -8.88 9.76
N SER A 141 -18.05 -7.83 10.12
CA SER A 141 -18.14 -7.23 11.46
C SER A 141 -19.51 -6.60 11.73
N ARG A 142 -20.13 -5.95 10.72
CA ARG A 142 -21.47 -5.37 10.81
C ARG A 142 -22.53 -6.46 10.94
N GLU A 143 -22.46 -7.50 10.12
CA GLU A 143 -23.38 -8.64 10.20
C GLU A 143 -23.30 -9.33 11.55
N ARG A 144 -22.08 -9.60 12.07
CA ARG A 144 -21.90 -10.14 13.42
C ARG A 144 -22.48 -9.23 14.49
N LYS A 145 -22.31 -7.91 14.37
CA LYS A 145 -22.89 -6.94 15.29
C LYS A 145 -24.42 -6.94 15.24
N ILE A 146 -25.01 -7.01 14.06
CA ILE A 146 -26.46 -7.09 13.88
C ILE A 146 -26.98 -8.41 14.45
N ALA A 147 -26.36 -9.54 14.10
CA ALA A 147 -26.74 -10.87 14.59
C ALA A 147 -26.68 -10.95 16.13
N THR A 148 -25.61 -10.42 16.75
CA THR A 148 -25.48 -10.38 18.21
C THR A 148 -26.53 -9.49 18.87
N GLN A 149 -26.83 -8.31 18.29
CA GLN A 149 -27.88 -7.44 18.78
C GLN A 149 -29.26 -8.11 18.67
N THR A 150 -29.60 -8.68 17.51
CA THR A 150 -30.85 -9.40 17.28
C THR A 150 -31.00 -10.58 18.23
N ALA A 151 -29.95 -11.40 18.40
CA ALA A 151 -29.96 -12.52 19.35
C ALA A 151 -30.18 -12.04 20.80
N SER A 152 -29.55 -10.92 21.19
CA SER A 152 -29.75 -10.35 22.53
C SER A 152 -31.18 -9.85 22.76
N SER A 153 -31.80 -9.25 21.74
CA SER A 153 -33.19 -8.78 21.79
C SER A 153 -34.17 -9.94 21.90
N LEU A 154 -34.00 -10.96 21.04
CA LEU A 154 -34.84 -12.16 21.06
C LEU A 154 -34.71 -12.93 22.38
N ARG A 155 -33.51 -12.99 22.98
CA ARG A 155 -33.33 -13.57 24.32
C ARG A 155 -34.14 -12.83 25.38
N LYS A 156 -34.14 -11.50 25.37
CA LYS A 156 -34.96 -10.70 26.30
C LYS A 156 -36.45 -10.96 26.11
N GLN A 157 -36.93 -10.94 24.87
CA GLN A 157 -38.33 -11.24 24.54
C GLN A 157 -38.74 -12.64 25.01
N ARG A 158 -37.88 -13.64 24.80
CA ARG A 158 -38.10 -15.00 25.33
C ARG A 158 -38.21 -15.02 26.84
N ASP A 159 -37.29 -14.35 27.54
CA ASP A 159 -37.27 -14.33 29.01
C ASP A 159 -38.51 -13.61 29.58
N GLU A 160 -38.97 -12.55 28.93
CA GLU A 160 -40.24 -11.89 29.25
C GLU A 160 -41.45 -12.80 28.99
N ALA A 161 -41.49 -13.47 27.84
CA ALA A 161 -42.56 -14.42 27.53
C ALA A 161 -42.63 -15.58 28.54
N LEU A 162 -41.49 -16.09 29.00
CA LEU A 162 -41.44 -17.11 30.06
C LEU A 162 -41.99 -16.60 31.40
N LYS A 163 -41.70 -15.35 31.77
CA LYS A 163 -42.30 -14.72 32.97
C LYS A 163 -43.81 -14.59 32.84
N HIS A 164 -44.30 -14.20 31.66
CA HIS A 164 -45.74 -14.13 31.42
C HIS A 164 -46.40 -15.51 31.47
N ALA A 165 -45.79 -16.52 30.84
CA ALA A 165 -46.26 -17.90 30.89
C ALA A 165 -46.36 -18.41 32.34
N GLU A 166 -45.32 -18.19 33.15
CA GLU A 166 -45.34 -18.55 34.57
C GLU A 166 -46.48 -17.84 35.33
N LYS A 167 -46.67 -16.54 35.10
CA LYS A 167 -47.76 -15.78 35.73
C LYS A 167 -49.13 -16.33 35.36
N TYR A 168 -49.37 -16.64 34.08
CA TYR A 168 -50.65 -17.20 33.63
C TYR A 168 -50.87 -18.62 34.14
N LEU A 169 -49.82 -19.45 34.21
CA LEU A 169 -49.90 -20.78 34.82
C LEU A 169 -50.25 -20.71 36.31
N LYS A 170 -49.67 -19.77 37.06
CA LYS A 170 -50.03 -19.53 38.46
C LYS A 170 -51.49 -19.12 38.62
N LEU A 171 -52.01 -18.26 37.73
CA LEU A 171 -53.41 -17.87 37.73
C LEU A 171 -54.34 -19.03 37.38
N LEU A 172 -53.97 -19.85 36.39
CA LEU A 172 -54.72 -21.04 36.00
C LEU A 172 -54.75 -22.07 37.14
N ALA A 173 -53.60 -22.37 37.75
CA ALA A 173 -53.51 -23.28 38.89
C ALA A 173 -54.36 -22.79 40.08
N ARG A 174 -54.33 -21.48 40.38
CA ARG A 174 -55.23 -20.88 41.39
C ARG A 174 -56.70 -21.13 41.07
N TRP A 175 -57.10 -20.92 39.81
CA TRP A 175 -58.48 -21.14 39.37
C TRP A 175 -58.88 -22.64 39.46
N GLU A 176 -58.04 -23.55 38.97
CA GLU A 176 -58.28 -24.99 39.00
C GLU A 176 -58.37 -25.55 40.42
N LEU A 177 -57.52 -25.08 41.34
CA LEU A 177 -57.56 -25.45 42.75
C LEU A 177 -58.80 -24.88 43.45
N SER A 178 -59.16 -23.62 43.17
CA SER A 178 -60.37 -22.99 43.72
C SER A 178 -61.67 -23.61 43.22
N ARG A 179 -61.66 -24.37 42.11
CA ARG A 179 -62.86 -25.03 41.58
C ARG A 179 -63.28 -26.26 42.41
N LYS A 180 -62.39 -26.78 43.26
CA LYS A 180 -62.68 -27.90 44.16
C LYS A 180 -63.45 -27.50 45.41
N ASP A 181 -63.40 -26.22 45.79
CA ASP A 181 -64.07 -25.66 46.98
C ASP A 181 -64.98 -24.48 46.55
N GLU A 182 -66.30 -24.55 46.78
CA GLU A 182 -67.27 -23.53 46.35
C GLU A 182 -67.12 -22.14 47.02
N THR A 183 -66.10 -21.95 47.86
CA THR A 183 -65.73 -20.65 48.44
C THR A 183 -64.25 -20.41 48.18
N PRO A 184 -63.81 -19.19 47.79
CA PRO A 184 -62.43 -18.95 47.39
C PRO A 184 -61.50 -19.24 48.56
N PRO A 185 -60.76 -20.38 48.56
CA PRO A 185 -59.86 -20.67 49.64
C PRO A 185 -58.69 -19.70 49.52
N ALA A 186 -58.09 -19.32 50.64
CA ALA A 186 -56.73 -18.81 50.63
C ALA A 186 -55.82 -19.96 50.17
N VAL A 187 -55.74 -20.19 48.86
CA VAL A 187 -54.97 -21.28 48.25
C VAL A 187 -53.51 -21.13 48.67
N ASP A 188 -52.91 -22.19 49.21
CA ASP A 188 -51.50 -22.19 49.64
C ASP A 188 -50.60 -21.96 48.42
N GLU A 189 -49.73 -20.96 48.53
CA GLU A 189 -48.76 -20.60 47.48
C GLU A 189 -47.82 -21.76 47.15
N LYS A 190 -47.58 -22.67 48.11
CA LYS A 190 -46.78 -23.88 47.91
C LYS A 190 -47.46 -24.91 47.00
N GLU A 191 -48.78 -25.07 47.07
CA GLU A 191 -49.51 -26.01 46.20
C GLU A 191 -49.55 -25.51 44.76
N ILE A 192 -49.69 -24.20 44.58
CA ILE A 192 -49.62 -23.55 43.26
C ILE A 192 -48.25 -23.77 42.63
N GLU A 193 -47.16 -23.60 43.40
CA GLU A 193 -45.80 -23.84 42.90
C GLU A 193 -45.56 -25.30 42.51
N GLN A 194 -46.11 -26.27 43.26
CA GLN A 194 -46.03 -27.69 42.93
C GLN A 194 -46.72 -28.03 41.60
N HIS A 195 -47.83 -27.37 41.27
CA HIS A 195 -48.53 -27.53 39.99
C HIS A 195 -47.82 -26.82 38.82
N VAL A 196 -47.22 -25.65 39.04
CA VAL A 196 -46.62 -24.82 37.97
C VAL A 196 -45.19 -25.25 37.61
N ALA A 197 -44.39 -25.67 38.59
CA ALA A 197 -42.99 -26.07 38.39
C ALA A 197 -42.78 -27.16 37.31
N PRO A 198 -43.52 -28.28 37.27
CA PRO A 198 -43.32 -29.31 36.24
C PRO A 198 -43.71 -28.80 34.84
N MET A 199 -44.76 -27.97 34.74
CA MET A 199 -45.21 -27.41 33.46
C MET A 199 -44.19 -26.40 32.90
N MET A 200 -43.65 -25.54 33.75
CA MET A 200 -42.58 -24.61 33.37
C MET A 200 -41.28 -25.32 33.01
N LYS A 201 -40.96 -26.44 33.68
CA LYS A 201 -39.81 -27.29 33.34
C LYS A 201 -39.99 -27.88 31.93
N SER A 202 -41.14 -28.45 31.62
CA SER A 202 -41.44 -29.00 30.29
C SER A 202 -41.35 -27.95 29.17
N ILE A 203 -41.86 -26.72 29.41
CA ILE A 203 -41.77 -25.62 28.44
C ILE A 203 -40.30 -25.26 28.16
N LYS A 204 -39.46 -25.16 29.20
CA LYS A 204 -38.04 -24.85 29.04
C LYS A 204 -37.29 -25.96 28.29
N GLU A 205 -37.54 -27.22 28.65
CA GLU A 205 -36.94 -28.38 27.98
C GLU A 205 -37.34 -28.45 26.50
N ALA A 206 -38.60 -28.14 26.16
CA ALA A 206 -39.04 -28.09 24.77
C ALA A 206 -38.34 -26.98 23.97
N ILE A 207 -38.16 -25.79 24.56
CA ILE A 207 -37.42 -24.68 23.94
C ILE A 207 -35.96 -25.06 23.72
N GLU A 208 -35.32 -25.70 24.70
CA GLU A 208 -33.93 -26.18 24.61
C GLU A 208 -33.77 -27.25 23.53
N TYR A 209 -34.72 -28.18 23.42
CA TYR A 209 -34.72 -29.18 22.36
C TYR A 209 -34.84 -28.56 20.97
N ILE A 210 -35.71 -27.56 20.78
CA ILE A 210 -35.84 -26.84 19.51
C ILE A 210 -34.53 -26.12 19.17
N ALA A 211 -33.93 -25.42 20.14
CA ALA A 211 -32.65 -24.73 19.94
C ALA A 211 -31.53 -25.72 19.57
N LEU A 212 -31.44 -26.86 20.26
CA LEU A 212 -30.45 -27.91 19.97
C LEU A 212 -30.67 -28.50 18.57
N ARG A 213 -31.93 -28.81 18.22
CA ARG A 213 -32.29 -29.32 16.89
C ARG A 213 -31.81 -28.34 15.82
N ASP A 214 -32.17 -27.07 15.93
CA ASP A 214 -31.80 -26.07 14.93
C ASP A 214 -30.27 -25.98 14.77
N THR A 215 -29.49 -25.99 15.87
CA THR A 215 -28.02 -26.00 15.77
C THR A 215 -27.44 -27.21 15.04
N ILE A 216 -28.03 -28.40 15.19
CA ILE A 216 -27.55 -29.63 14.53
C ILE A 216 -27.87 -29.61 13.02
N PHE A 217 -28.94 -28.94 12.62
CA PHE A 217 -29.40 -28.92 11.21
C PHE A 217 -28.98 -27.66 10.43
N THR A 218 -28.46 -26.62 11.09
CA THR A 218 -28.00 -25.38 10.41
C THR A 218 -26.49 -25.30 10.14
N ASP A 219 -25.65 -26.19 10.69
CA ASP A 219 -24.19 -26.20 10.49
C ASP A 219 -23.73 -26.86 9.16
N ARG A 220 -24.59 -26.90 8.14
CA ARG A 220 -24.22 -27.30 6.77
C ARG A 220 -24.32 -26.09 5.83
N GLU A 221 -23.30 -25.24 5.85
CA GLU A 221 -22.86 -24.41 4.71
C GLU A 221 -21.49 -23.78 4.99
#